data_AF-A0A8B6H9W3-F1
#
_entry.id   AF-A0A8B6H9W3-F1
#
_cell.length_a   1.000
_cell.length_b   1.000
_cell.length_c   1.000
_cell.angle_alpha   90.00
_cell.angle_beta   90.00
_cell.angle_gamma   90.00
#
_symmetry.space_group_name_H-M   'P 1'
#
loop_
_entity.id
_entity.type
_entity.pdbx_description
1 polymer ?
#
loop_
_entity_poly.entity_id
_entity_poly.type
_entity_poly.pdbx_seq_one_letter_code
_entity_poly.pdbx_strand_id
1 'polypeptide(L)'
;MAASLLNFDVSNSLLTTVDISNILWENQPAFCETDFSFNKITSISNQLDWTCKRKTQFGYGGFVNLSNNNLSHFVKFYEIGFRNIFFLGKLLSYGFDLRENNWICDCQMYFLASKSSILLDKMHRSYFEVTCHSPPELKNVLLIDIIKHQSLDHLICNLTIADRCPPKCRCFYQPSRSRTVVDCSRTGRSGLPSALPLRTDLEIDYRLSSILNNNHEQILLVMETYYIIIANI
;
A
#
# COMPACT_ATOMS: atom_id res chain seq x y z
N MET A 1 40.73 14.06 -0.74
CA MET A 1 39.35 14.36 -0.31
C MET A 1 38.43 13.85 -1.39
N ALA A 2 37.52 12.93 -1.07
CA ALA A 2 36.46 12.56 -1.99
C ALA A 2 35.47 13.74 -2.07
N ALA A 3 35.04 14.10 -3.29
CA ALA A 3 33.99 15.11 -3.46
C ALA A 3 32.67 14.54 -2.93
N SER A 4 31.97 15.30 -2.10
CA SER A 4 30.65 14.96 -1.58
C SER A 4 29.60 15.82 -2.29
N LEU A 5 28.54 15.20 -2.79
CA LEU A 5 27.39 15.92 -3.33
C LEU A 5 26.35 16.06 -2.21
N LEU A 6 26.09 17.31 -1.81
CA LEU A 6 25.20 17.61 -0.68
C LEU A 6 23.77 17.88 -1.12
N ASN A 7 23.60 18.58 -2.25
CA ASN A 7 22.30 18.94 -2.79
C ASN A 7 22.27 18.61 -4.29
N PHE A 8 21.17 18.03 -4.74
CA PHE A 8 20.88 17.83 -6.16
C PHE A 8 19.43 18.19 -6.43
N ASP A 9 19.23 19.18 -7.28
CA ASP A 9 17.91 19.74 -7.60
C ASP A 9 17.63 19.54 -9.08
N VAL A 10 16.58 18.77 -9.36
CA VAL A 10 15.99 18.56 -10.68
C VAL A 10 14.47 18.77 -10.60
N SER A 11 14.03 19.63 -9.69
CA SER A 11 12.64 20.07 -9.61
C SER A 11 12.21 20.76 -10.91
N ASN A 12 10.90 20.77 -11.20
CA ASN A 12 10.34 21.49 -12.35
C ASN A 12 10.92 21.09 -13.73
N SER A 13 11.39 19.84 -13.87
CA SER A 13 12.12 19.36 -15.05
C SER A 13 11.32 18.41 -15.96
N LEU A 14 10.00 18.31 -15.76
CA LEU A 14 9.08 17.46 -16.53
C LEU A 14 9.43 15.94 -16.51
N LEU A 15 10.18 15.48 -15.51
CA LEU A 15 10.57 14.08 -15.36
C LEU A 15 9.32 13.20 -15.21
N THR A 16 9.28 12.06 -15.89
CA THR A 16 8.15 11.10 -15.84
C THR A 16 8.49 9.82 -15.07
N THR A 17 9.79 9.55 -14.90
CA THR A 17 10.34 8.42 -14.14
C THR A 17 11.66 8.84 -13.50
N VAL A 18 12.04 8.13 -12.44
CA VAL A 18 13.34 8.27 -11.77
C VAL A 18 13.87 6.88 -11.43
N ASP A 19 15.17 6.66 -11.56
CA ASP A 19 15.80 5.40 -11.18
C ASP A 19 16.20 5.42 -9.70
N ILE A 20 16.08 4.28 -9.01
CA ILE A 20 16.42 4.16 -7.58
C ILE A 20 17.88 4.55 -7.28
N SER A 21 18.80 4.33 -8.23
CA SER A 21 20.20 4.75 -8.08
C SER A 21 20.39 6.27 -8.08
N ASN A 22 19.44 7.04 -8.64
CA ASN A 22 19.45 8.49 -8.56
C ASN A 22 18.87 9.03 -7.24
N ILE A 23 18.15 8.18 -6.50
CA ILE A 23 17.55 8.52 -5.20
C ILE A 23 18.49 8.12 -4.05
N LEU A 24 19.06 6.91 -4.12
CA LEU A 24 19.83 6.31 -3.05
C LEU A 24 21.31 6.28 -3.41
N TRP A 25 22.07 7.22 -2.87
CA TRP A 25 23.49 7.30 -3.14
C TRP A 25 24.29 6.53 -2.10
N GLU A 26 24.89 5.42 -2.54
CA GLU A 26 25.66 4.55 -1.67
C GLU A 26 26.96 5.21 -1.19
N ASN A 27 27.29 4.99 0.08
CA ASN A 27 28.58 5.33 0.68
C ASN A 27 28.97 6.82 0.60
N GLN A 28 27.97 7.70 0.50
CA GLN A 28 28.18 9.15 0.63
C GLN A 28 28.45 9.50 2.10
N PRO A 29 29.55 10.23 2.42
CA PRO A 29 29.94 10.52 3.80
C PRO A 29 29.09 11.63 4.45
N ALA A 30 28.21 12.31 3.70
CA ALA A 30 27.40 13.42 4.18
C ALA A 30 25.90 13.18 3.95
N PHE A 31 25.07 13.94 4.68
CA PHE A 31 23.63 14.05 4.40
C PHE A 31 23.45 14.66 2.99
N CYS A 32 22.55 14.08 2.20
CA CYS A 32 22.22 14.56 0.86
C CYS A 32 20.74 14.93 0.80
N GLU A 33 20.43 16.08 0.20
CA GLU A 33 19.09 16.45 -0.24
C GLU A 33 18.96 16.27 -1.75
N THR A 34 17.90 15.60 -2.18
CA THR A 34 17.62 15.34 -3.60
C THR A 34 16.20 15.78 -3.92
N ASP A 35 16.06 16.84 -4.72
CA ASP A 35 14.78 17.43 -5.06
C ASP A 35 14.29 17.00 -6.46
N PHE A 36 13.21 16.22 -6.47
CA PHE A 36 12.48 15.78 -7.65
C PHE A 36 11.05 16.38 -7.70
N SER A 37 10.76 17.41 -6.91
CA SER A 37 9.42 17.97 -6.79
C SER A 37 8.95 18.70 -8.05
N PHE A 38 7.64 18.89 -8.19
CA PHE A 38 7.01 19.58 -9.31
C PHE A 38 7.39 18.98 -10.68
N ASN A 39 7.43 17.65 -10.74
CA ASN A 39 7.65 16.90 -11.98
C ASN A 39 6.36 16.16 -12.39
N LYS A 40 6.48 15.16 -13.26
CA LYS A 40 5.37 14.30 -13.73
C LYS A 40 5.65 12.83 -13.42
N ILE A 41 6.42 12.56 -12.36
CA ILE A 41 6.92 11.23 -12.05
C ILE A 41 5.75 10.33 -11.69
N THR A 42 5.64 9.20 -12.38
CA THR A 42 4.59 8.19 -12.18
C THR A 42 5.14 6.89 -11.59
N SER A 43 6.45 6.68 -11.70
CA SER A 43 7.09 5.44 -11.26
C SER A 43 8.55 5.69 -10.88
N ILE A 44 9.01 4.91 -9.90
CA ILE A 44 10.43 4.74 -9.58
C ILE A 44 10.85 3.39 -10.17
N SER A 45 11.93 3.39 -10.94
CA SER A 45 12.42 2.22 -11.66
C SER A 45 13.76 1.73 -11.11
N ASN A 46 14.22 0.60 -11.63
CA ASN A 46 15.53 0.01 -11.32
C ASN A 46 16.16 -0.52 -12.61
N GLN A 47 16.39 0.39 -13.55
CA GLN A 47 16.93 0.11 -14.88
C GLN A 47 18.39 -0.35 -14.83
N LEU A 48 19.11 -0.03 -13.74
CA LEU A 48 20.50 -0.43 -13.55
C LEU A 48 20.67 -1.75 -12.77
N ASP A 49 19.57 -2.51 -12.57
CA ASP A 49 19.56 -3.76 -11.80
C ASP A 49 20.25 -3.62 -10.42
N TRP A 50 20.09 -2.45 -9.81
CA TRP A 50 20.69 -2.14 -8.52
C TRP A 50 20.09 -3.03 -7.42
N THR A 51 20.94 -3.41 -6.47
CA THR A 51 20.54 -4.26 -5.33
C THR A 51 21.16 -3.75 -4.03
N CYS A 52 20.31 -3.56 -3.01
CA CYS A 52 20.76 -3.14 -1.69
C CYS A 52 21.58 -4.25 -1.03
N LYS A 53 22.84 -3.95 -0.68
CA LYS A 53 23.73 -4.90 0.02
C LYS A 53 23.65 -4.68 1.54
N ARG A 54 23.97 -5.73 2.31
CA ARG A 54 23.93 -5.68 3.78
C ARG A 54 24.83 -4.59 4.36
N LYS A 55 25.99 -4.34 3.74
CA LYS A 55 26.96 -3.32 4.18
C LYS A 55 26.70 -1.93 3.60
N THR A 56 25.76 -1.78 2.65
CA THR A 56 25.43 -0.47 2.07
C THR A 56 24.95 0.48 3.16
N GLN A 57 25.57 1.66 3.22
CA GLN A 57 25.08 2.81 3.96
C GLN A 57 24.62 3.84 2.95
N PHE A 58 23.41 4.34 3.15
CA PHE A 58 22.91 5.52 2.44
C PHE A 58 23.24 6.71 3.36
N GLY A 59 23.73 7.81 2.79
CA GLY A 59 24.30 8.95 3.55
C GLY A 59 23.49 9.28 4.80
N TYR A 60 24.16 9.67 5.90
CA TYR A 60 23.65 9.78 7.28
C TYR A 60 22.26 10.45 7.43
N GLY A 61 21.19 9.75 7.03
CA GLY A 61 19.80 10.22 7.08
C GLY A 61 19.38 11.21 6.00
N GLY A 62 19.89 11.13 4.75
CA GLY A 62 19.52 12.03 3.63
C GLY A 62 18.01 12.14 3.35
N PHE A 63 17.63 13.10 2.51
CA PHE A 63 16.24 13.47 2.25
C PHE A 63 15.94 13.55 0.75
N VAL A 64 14.80 13.00 0.35
CA VAL A 64 14.31 13.04 -1.03
C VAL A 64 12.95 13.70 -1.08
N ASN A 65 12.84 14.77 -1.86
CA ASN A 65 11.58 15.44 -2.13
C ASN A 65 10.96 14.91 -3.43
N LEU A 66 9.89 14.13 -3.33
CA LEU A 66 9.09 13.62 -4.46
C LEU A 66 7.69 14.25 -4.49
N SER A 67 7.47 15.34 -3.75
CA SER A 67 6.16 15.99 -3.68
C SER A 67 5.75 16.60 -5.02
N ASN A 68 4.45 16.85 -5.21
CA ASN A 68 3.93 17.48 -6.43
C ASN A 68 4.31 16.69 -7.71
N ASN A 69 3.97 15.40 -7.71
CA ASN A 69 4.20 14.47 -8.81
C ASN A 69 2.92 13.68 -9.11
N ASN A 70 3.01 12.60 -9.89
CA ASN A 70 1.88 11.77 -10.30
C ASN A 70 2.03 10.31 -9.83
N LEU A 71 2.69 10.09 -8.70
CA LEU A 71 2.80 8.76 -8.09
C LEU A 71 1.44 8.33 -7.57
N SER A 72 1.09 7.07 -7.80
CA SER A 72 -0.21 6.51 -7.42
C SER A 72 -0.10 5.32 -6.47
N HIS A 73 0.98 4.56 -6.55
CA HIS A 73 1.24 3.42 -5.67
C HIS A 73 2.67 3.47 -5.14
N PHE A 74 2.86 2.93 -3.94
CA PHE A 74 4.19 2.71 -3.42
C PHE A 74 4.90 1.65 -4.25
N VAL A 75 6.16 1.90 -4.59
CA VAL A 75 7.00 0.93 -5.29
C VAL A 75 7.14 -0.34 -4.47
N LYS A 76 7.03 -1.47 -5.16
CA LYS A 76 7.30 -2.75 -4.54
C LYS A 76 8.80 -2.87 -4.30
N PHE A 77 9.19 -2.98 -3.04
CA PHE A 77 10.59 -2.90 -2.62
C PHE A 77 11.52 -3.90 -3.33
N TYR A 78 11.02 -5.10 -3.66
CA TYR A 78 11.81 -6.08 -4.40
C TYR A 78 12.12 -5.66 -5.85
N GLU A 79 11.24 -4.87 -6.48
CA GLU A 79 11.42 -4.34 -7.85
C GLU A 79 12.52 -3.27 -7.89
N ILE A 80 12.66 -2.51 -6.79
CA ILE A 80 13.69 -1.47 -6.64
C ILE A 80 14.94 -1.94 -5.88
N GLY A 81 15.23 -3.25 -5.90
CA GLY A 81 16.51 -3.78 -5.40
C GLY A 81 16.57 -4.13 -3.91
N PHE A 82 15.48 -3.97 -3.16
CA PHE A 82 15.38 -4.39 -1.75
C PHE A 82 14.76 -5.79 -1.64
N ARG A 83 15.60 -6.82 -1.87
CA ARG A 83 15.18 -8.24 -1.82
C ARG A 83 14.84 -8.75 -0.42
N ASN A 84 15.11 -7.98 0.62
CA ASN A 84 14.88 -8.38 2.01
C ASN A 84 14.24 -7.24 2.80
N ILE A 85 13.11 -7.54 3.46
CA ILE A 85 12.36 -6.61 4.29
C ILE A 85 13.19 -6.02 5.44
N PHE A 86 14.22 -6.72 5.92
CA PHE A 86 15.14 -6.18 6.93
C PHE A 86 15.92 -4.96 6.43
N PHE A 87 16.06 -4.78 5.12
CA PHE A 87 16.71 -3.60 4.54
C PHE A 87 15.75 -2.41 4.35
N LEU A 88 14.44 -2.61 4.52
CA LEU A 88 13.46 -1.53 4.46
C LEU A 88 13.70 -0.49 5.55
N GLY A 89 14.16 -0.90 6.74
CA GLY A 89 14.53 0.04 7.80
C GLY A 89 15.62 1.04 7.38
N LYS A 90 16.52 0.67 6.44
CA LYS A 90 17.51 1.58 5.88
C LYS A 90 16.87 2.61 4.95
N LEU A 91 15.93 2.17 4.11
CA LEU A 91 15.16 3.08 3.26
C LEU A 91 14.36 4.06 4.13
N LEU A 92 13.69 3.57 5.17
CA LEU A 92 12.88 4.40 6.08
C LEU A 92 13.71 5.32 6.99
N SER A 93 15.02 5.09 7.08
CA SER A 93 15.95 6.04 7.72
C SER A 93 16.31 7.23 6.82
N TYR A 94 16.08 7.08 5.51
CA TYR A 94 16.09 8.19 4.55
C TYR A 94 14.73 8.91 4.65
N GLY A 95 14.76 10.24 4.67
CA GLY A 95 13.54 11.03 4.64
C GLY A 95 12.95 11.07 3.23
N PHE A 96 11.63 10.95 3.10
CA PHE A 96 10.92 11.07 1.84
C PHE A 96 9.72 12.01 2.00
N ASP A 97 9.63 13.03 1.17
CA ASP A 97 8.40 13.80 0.98
C ASP A 97 7.61 13.24 -0.19
N LEU A 98 6.43 12.72 0.11
CA LEU A 98 5.54 12.06 -0.84
C LEU A 98 4.20 12.78 -0.98
N ARG A 99 4.06 13.97 -0.40
CA ARG A 99 2.82 14.74 -0.42
C ARG A 99 2.45 15.20 -1.84
N GLU A 100 1.21 15.63 -2.03
CA GLU A 100 0.73 16.18 -3.31
C GLU A 100 0.99 15.23 -4.50
N ASN A 101 0.59 13.98 -4.34
CA ASN A 101 0.64 12.93 -5.36
C ASN A 101 -0.73 12.23 -5.43
N ASN A 102 -0.96 11.42 -6.47
CA ASN A 102 -2.26 10.79 -6.73
C ASN A 102 -2.42 9.41 -6.09
N TRP A 103 -2.14 9.32 -4.77
CA TRP A 103 -2.09 8.05 -4.05
C TRP A 103 -3.41 7.28 -4.07
N ILE A 104 -3.32 6.00 -4.40
CA ILE A 104 -4.41 5.03 -4.36
C ILE A 104 -4.29 4.24 -3.06
N CYS A 105 -5.20 4.52 -2.13
CA CYS A 105 -5.27 3.90 -0.81
C CYS A 105 -6.14 2.64 -0.86
N ASP A 106 -5.68 1.64 -1.61
CA ASP A 106 -6.31 0.33 -1.74
C ASP A 106 -5.56 -0.75 -0.94
N CYS A 107 -5.81 -2.02 -1.23
CA CYS A 107 -5.13 -3.13 -0.56
C CYS A 107 -3.61 -3.15 -0.75
N GLN A 108 -3.05 -2.52 -1.78
CA GLN A 108 -1.60 -2.45 -1.97
C GLN A 108 -0.95 -1.52 -0.94
N MET A 109 -1.68 -0.49 -0.51
CA MET A 109 -1.25 0.44 0.53
C MET A 109 -1.12 -0.23 1.91
N TYR A 110 -1.83 -1.33 2.13
CA TYR A 110 -1.87 -2.04 3.42
C TYR A 110 -0.48 -2.46 3.91
N PHE A 111 0.39 -2.94 3.02
CA PHE A 111 1.71 -3.41 3.43
C PHE A 111 2.52 -2.29 4.09
N LEU A 112 2.54 -1.10 3.48
CA LEU A 112 3.23 0.05 4.07
C LEU A 112 2.54 0.47 5.37
N ALA A 113 1.22 0.68 5.32
CA ALA A 113 0.42 1.16 6.45
C ALA A 113 0.54 0.26 7.70
N SER A 114 0.55 -1.06 7.51
CA SER A 114 0.66 -2.04 8.60
C SER A 114 2.07 -2.12 9.21
N LYS A 115 3.11 -1.75 8.46
CA LYS A 115 4.51 -1.76 8.91
C LYS A 115 4.99 -0.40 9.42
N SER A 116 4.31 0.67 9.04
CA SER A 116 4.70 2.04 9.35
C SER A 116 4.17 2.55 10.68
N SER A 117 3.16 1.93 11.30
CA SER A 117 2.59 2.36 12.60
C SER A 117 3.67 2.55 13.68
N ILE A 118 4.57 1.57 13.82
CA ILE A 118 5.68 1.59 14.78
C ILE A 118 6.68 2.73 14.51
N LEU A 119 6.82 3.13 13.24
CA LEU A 119 7.79 4.15 12.81
C LEU A 119 7.21 5.56 12.86
N LEU A 120 5.93 5.71 12.52
CA LEU A 120 5.22 6.99 12.49
C LEU A 120 4.93 7.51 13.90
N ASP A 121 4.66 6.62 14.86
CA ASP A 121 4.48 7.02 16.26
C ASP A 121 5.76 7.60 16.89
N LYS A 122 6.93 7.26 16.34
CA LYS A 122 8.23 7.77 16.81
C LYS A 122 8.73 8.99 16.04
N MET A 123 8.09 9.34 14.93
CA MET A 123 8.56 10.40 14.02
C MET A 123 7.39 11.31 13.63
N HIS A 124 7.17 12.38 14.40
CA HIS A 124 6.23 13.43 13.99
C HIS A 124 6.91 14.36 12.98
N ARG A 125 6.73 14.08 11.68
CA ARG A 125 7.30 14.87 10.58
C ARG A 125 6.21 15.16 9.55
N SER A 126 6.10 16.41 9.12
CA SER A 126 5.02 16.91 8.24
C SER A 126 5.00 16.24 6.86
N TYR A 127 6.12 15.72 6.38
CA TYR A 127 6.19 14.99 5.11
C TYR A 127 5.47 13.63 5.12
N PHE A 128 4.92 13.20 6.27
CA PHE A 128 4.02 12.05 6.37
C PHE A 128 2.52 12.39 6.19
N GLU A 129 2.19 13.67 5.95
CA GLU A 129 0.82 14.14 5.65
C GLU A 129 0.39 13.78 4.22
N VAL A 130 0.56 12.51 3.87
CA VAL A 130 0.15 11.93 2.59
C VAL A 130 -1.36 11.78 2.57
N THR A 131 -2.03 12.34 1.56
CA THR A 131 -3.48 12.25 1.36
C THR A 131 -3.82 11.24 0.27
N CYS A 132 -4.91 10.53 0.47
CA CYS A 132 -5.44 9.60 -0.52
C CYS A 132 -6.18 10.37 -1.63
N HIS A 133 -5.83 10.09 -2.89
CA HIS A 133 -6.58 10.58 -4.04
C HIS A 133 -7.77 9.68 -4.38
N SER A 134 -7.59 8.38 -4.20
CA SER A 134 -8.62 7.35 -4.43
C SER A 134 -8.45 6.20 -3.42
N PRO A 135 -9.46 5.33 -3.23
CA PRO A 135 -10.80 5.34 -3.82
C PRO A 135 -11.68 6.51 -3.31
N PRO A 136 -12.86 6.79 -3.91
CA PRO A 136 -13.72 7.91 -3.52
C PRO A 136 -14.05 7.96 -2.03
N GLU A 137 -14.23 6.81 -1.38
CA GLU A 137 -14.54 6.68 0.04
C GLU A 137 -13.40 7.15 0.95
N LEU A 138 -12.16 7.15 0.44
CA LEU A 138 -10.97 7.59 1.16
C LEU A 138 -10.39 8.90 0.59
N LYS A 139 -11.06 9.54 -0.36
CA LYS A 139 -10.55 10.76 -0.99
C LYS A 139 -10.31 11.86 0.04
N ASN A 140 -9.13 12.48 -0.02
CA ASN A 140 -8.62 13.50 0.89
C ASN A 140 -8.43 13.04 2.35
N VAL A 141 -8.55 11.74 2.64
CA VAL A 141 -8.22 11.20 3.95
C VAL A 141 -6.70 11.11 4.07
N LEU A 142 -6.15 11.53 5.22
CA LEU A 142 -4.73 11.38 5.50
C LEU A 142 -4.40 9.91 5.77
N LEU A 143 -3.32 9.42 5.16
CA LEU A 143 -2.86 8.05 5.35
C LEU A 143 -2.51 7.76 6.82
N ILE A 144 -1.98 8.75 7.55
CA ILE A 144 -1.69 8.61 8.98
C ILE A 144 -2.96 8.37 9.82
N ASP A 145 -4.09 8.95 9.44
CA ASP A 145 -5.36 8.74 10.14
C ASP A 145 -5.87 7.31 9.91
N ILE A 146 -5.71 6.79 8.69
CA ILE A 146 -6.02 5.39 8.37
C ILE A 146 -5.18 4.45 9.23
N ILE A 147 -3.89 4.76 9.41
CA ILE A 147 -2.93 3.95 10.18
C ILE A 147 -3.24 4.01 11.69
N LYS A 148 -3.47 5.20 12.24
CA LYS A 148 -3.64 5.41 13.69
C LYS A 148 -4.99 4.94 14.21
N HIS A 149 -6.05 5.12 13.43
CA HIS A 149 -7.41 4.78 13.87
C HIS A 149 -7.80 3.32 13.61
N GLN A 150 -6.82 2.45 13.33
CA GLN A 150 -7.04 1.03 12.98
C GLN A 150 -8.02 0.82 11.82
N SER A 151 -8.13 1.84 10.95
CA SER A 151 -8.99 1.88 9.77
C SER A 151 -8.38 1.12 8.58
N LEU A 152 -7.41 0.23 8.83
CA LEU A 152 -6.79 -0.62 7.81
C LEU A 152 -7.82 -1.54 7.12
N ASP A 153 -8.96 -1.78 7.75
CA ASP A 153 -10.11 -2.50 7.18
C ASP A 153 -10.67 -1.80 5.92
N HIS A 154 -10.41 -0.52 5.72
CA HIS A 154 -10.81 0.23 4.51
C HIS A 154 -9.83 0.11 3.34
N LEU A 155 -8.60 -0.38 3.58
CA LEU A 155 -7.60 -0.62 2.53
C LEU A 155 -7.91 -1.94 1.81
N ILE A 156 -8.87 -1.90 0.89
CA ILE A 156 -9.41 -3.06 0.19
C ILE A 156 -9.08 -3.04 -1.30
N CYS A 157 -9.14 -4.21 -1.95
CA CYS A 157 -9.13 -4.31 -3.40
C CYS A 157 -10.45 -4.93 -3.87
N ASN A 158 -11.21 -4.20 -4.68
CA ASN A 158 -12.43 -4.72 -5.27
C ASN A 158 -12.10 -5.85 -6.25
N LEU A 159 -12.85 -6.95 -6.16
CA LEU A 159 -12.75 -8.10 -7.04
C LEU A 159 -13.90 -8.04 -8.05
N THR A 160 -13.61 -8.45 -9.28
CA THR A 160 -14.51 -8.35 -10.42
C THR A 160 -15.06 -9.71 -10.85
N ILE A 161 -15.88 -9.73 -11.91
CA ILE A 161 -16.39 -10.97 -12.52
C ILE A 161 -15.23 -11.84 -13.03
N ALA A 162 -14.14 -11.22 -13.53
CA ALA A 162 -12.95 -11.96 -13.97
C ALA A 162 -12.32 -12.75 -12.80
N ASP A 163 -12.44 -12.20 -11.58
CA ASP A 163 -12.04 -12.84 -10.34
C ASP A 163 -13.09 -13.81 -9.80
N ARG A 164 -14.09 -14.22 -10.62
CA ARG A 164 -15.23 -15.06 -10.21
C ARG A 164 -16.10 -14.45 -9.09
N CYS A 165 -16.18 -13.12 -9.00
CA CYS A 165 -17.18 -12.49 -8.15
C CYS A 165 -18.59 -12.78 -8.69
N PRO A 166 -19.53 -13.29 -7.87
CA PRO A 166 -20.88 -13.59 -8.32
C PRO A 166 -21.61 -12.34 -8.85
N PRO A 167 -22.41 -12.47 -9.92
CA PRO A 167 -23.16 -11.35 -10.47
C PRO A 167 -24.04 -10.67 -9.41
N LYS A 168 -24.01 -9.34 -9.39
CA LYS A 168 -24.74 -8.47 -8.44
C LYS A 168 -24.24 -8.51 -6.99
N CYS A 169 -23.22 -9.29 -6.68
CA CYS A 169 -22.54 -9.21 -5.38
C CYS A 169 -21.36 -8.23 -5.45
N ARG A 170 -21.00 -7.66 -4.29
CA ARG A 170 -19.78 -6.88 -4.11
C ARG A 170 -18.72 -7.80 -3.51
N CYS A 171 -17.62 -7.99 -4.21
CA CYS A 171 -16.49 -8.78 -3.71
C CYS A 171 -15.29 -7.88 -3.47
N PHE A 172 -14.55 -8.11 -2.39
CA PHE A 172 -13.29 -7.41 -2.15
C PHE A 172 -12.35 -8.23 -1.27
N TYR A 173 -11.06 -8.04 -1.50
CA TYR A 173 -10.01 -8.54 -0.62
C TYR A 173 -9.71 -7.52 0.48
N GLN A 174 -9.65 -7.98 1.73
CA GLN A 174 -9.35 -7.18 2.92
C GLN A 174 -8.09 -7.73 3.62
N PRO A 175 -6.90 -7.16 3.34
CA PRO A 175 -5.63 -7.66 3.86
C PRO A 175 -5.52 -7.62 5.39
N SER A 176 -6.10 -6.62 6.04
CA SER A 176 -6.08 -6.45 7.50
C SER A 176 -6.64 -7.64 8.27
N ARG A 177 -7.51 -8.41 7.62
CA ARG A 177 -8.14 -9.63 8.16
C ARG A 177 -7.73 -10.88 7.37
N SER A 178 -6.83 -10.76 6.40
CA SER A 178 -6.42 -11.83 5.48
C SER A 178 -7.59 -12.60 4.89
N ARG A 179 -8.64 -11.89 4.46
CA ARG A 179 -9.90 -12.50 4.00
C ARG A 179 -10.41 -11.88 2.71
N THR A 180 -11.18 -12.66 1.97
CA THR A 180 -12.04 -12.18 0.88
C THR A 180 -13.47 -12.07 1.38
N VAL A 181 -14.12 -10.94 1.11
CA VAL A 181 -15.53 -10.71 1.45
C VAL A 181 -16.35 -10.77 0.17
N VAL A 182 -17.44 -11.53 0.20
CA VAL A 182 -18.47 -11.60 -0.84
C VAL A 182 -19.78 -11.15 -0.23
N ASP A 183 -20.15 -9.89 -0.49
CA ASP A 183 -21.38 -9.28 0.00
C ASP A 183 -22.48 -9.37 -1.07
N CYS A 184 -23.42 -10.27 -0.84
CA CYS A 184 -24.60 -10.49 -1.69
C CYS A 184 -25.90 -9.99 -1.03
N SER A 185 -25.82 -9.26 0.09
CA SER A 185 -26.99 -8.84 0.89
C SER A 185 -28.04 -8.09 0.06
N ARG A 186 -27.60 -7.34 -0.95
CA ARG A 186 -28.46 -6.53 -1.84
C ARG A 186 -29.10 -7.31 -2.99
N THR A 187 -28.90 -8.62 -3.06
CA THR A 187 -29.36 -9.44 -4.21
C THR A 187 -30.68 -10.17 -3.98
N GLY A 188 -31.22 -10.16 -2.74
CA GLY A 188 -32.43 -10.89 -2.38
C GLY A 188 -32.31 -12.41 -2.58
N ARG A 189 -31.08 -12.94 -2.58
CA ARG A 189 -30.80 -14.37 -2.75
C ARG A 189 -30.77 -15.06 -1.40
N SER A 190 -31.55 -16.11 -1.26
CA SER A 190 -31.59 -17.01 -0.10
C SER A 190 -30.52 -18.11 -0.12
N GLY A 191 -29.67 -18.15 -1.16
CA GLY A 191 -28.70 -19.21 -1.39
C GLY A 191 -27.28 -18.71 -1.66
N LEU A 192 -26.30 -19.51 -1.23
CA LEU A 192 -24.87 -19.32 -1.49
C LEU A 192 -24.56 -19.28 -3.00
N PRO A 193 -23.60 -18.45 -3.45
CA PRO A 193 -23.10 -18.52 -4.81
C PRO A 193 -22.45 -19.88 -5.11
N SER A 194 -22.69 -20.43 -6.31
CA SER A 194 -22.09 -21.70 -6.75
C SER A 194 -20.59 -21.62 -7.07
N ALA A 195 -20.04 -20.41 -7.18
CA ALA A 195 -18.64 -20.16 -7.41
C ALA A 195 -18.18 -18.97 -6.55
N LEU A 196 -16.98 -19.09 -5.98
CA LEU A 196 -16.32 -18.05 -5.20
C LEU A 196 -15.06 -17.57 -5.93
N PRO A 197 -14.58 -16.36 -5.61
CA PRO A 197 -13.33 -15.86 -6.15
C PRO A 197 -12.17 -16.80 -5.89
N LEU A 198 -11.39 -17.16 -6.92
CA LEU A 198 -10.17 -17.93 -6.73
C LEU A 198 -9.06 -17.00 -6.21
N ARG A 199 -8.43 -17.35 -5.09
CA ARG A 199 -7.08 -16.86 -4.77
C ARG A 199 -6.09 -18.01 -4.86
N THR A 200 -4.90 -17.71 -5.37
CA THR A 200 -3.85 -18.67 -5.71
C THR A 200 -3.06 -19.17 -4.51
N ASP A 201 -3.34 -18.66 -3.31
CA ASP A 201 -2.47 -18.81 -2.15
C ASP A 201 -2.93 -19.83 -1.10
N LEU A 202 -4.16 -20.36 -1.11
CA LEU A 202 -4.72 -20.96 0.11
C LEU A 202 -5.71 -22.14 -0.07
N GLU A 203 -5.53 -23.17 0.78
CA GLU A 203 -6.27 -24.43 0.89
C GLU A 203 -7.57 -24.23 1.71
N ILE A 204 -8.68 -24.84 1.27
CA ILE A 204 -10.04 -24.60 1.79
C ILE A 204 -10.41 -25.67 2.83
N ASP A 205 -10.70 -25.27 4.08
CA ASP A 205 -11.40 -26.10 5.08
C ASP A 205 -12.82 -25.50 5.33
N TYR A 206 -13.81 -26.35 5.64
CA TYR A 206 -15.23 -25.97 5.75
C TYR A 206 -15.75 -26.18 7.16
N ARG A 207 -16.17 -25.10 7.84
CA ARG A 207 -16.99 -25.16 9.07
C ARG A 207 -18.14 -24.15 9.01
N LEU A 208 -19.34 -24.58 9.41
CA LEU A 208 -20.56 -23.78 9.47
C LEU A 208 -20.74 -23.18 10.87
N SER A 209 -20.87 -21.86 11.00
CA SER A 209 -21.35 -21.21 12.22
C SER A 209 -22.45 -20.20 11.88
N SER A 210 -23.62 -20.34 12.50
CA SER A 210 -24.74 -19.39 12.38
C SER A 210 -24.71 -18.43 13.57
N ILE A 211 -24.64 -17.12 13.32
CA ILE A 211 -24.84 -16.10 14.36
C ILE A 211 -26.23 -15.47 14.15
N LEU A 212 -27.15 -15.78 15.07
CA LEU A 212 -28.46 -15.13 15.16
C LEU A 212 -28.27 -13.74 15.80
N ASN A 213 -28.39 -12.66 15.02
CA ASN A 213 -28.56 -11.32 15.58
C ASN A 213 -29.99 -10.84 15.30
N ASN A 214 -30.69 -10.53 16.38
CA ASN A 214 -32.11 -10.19 16.38
C ASN A 214 -32.40 -8.94 15.52
N ASN A 215 -33.42 -9.11 14.66
CA ASN A 215 -34.16 -8.14 13.85
C ASN A 215 -33.86 -8.06 12.34
N HIS A 216 -32.87 -8.79 11.82
CA HIS A 216 -32.79 -9.19 10.40
C HIS A 216 -31.96 -10.47 10.34
N GLU A 217 -32.51 -11.58 9.85
CA GLU A 217 -31.76 -12.83 9.71
C GLU A 217 -30.68 -12.65 8.62
N GLN A 218 -29.45 -12.36 9.05
CA GLN A 218 -28.26 -12.37 8.19
C GLN A 218 -27.50 -13.66 8.44
N ILE A 219 -27.28 -14.45 7.39
CA ILE A 219 -26.34 -15.57 7.48
C ILE A 219 -24.94 -15.01 7.19
N LEU A 220 -24.10 -15.00 8.23
CA LEU A 220 -22.66 -14.84 8.09
C LEU A 220 -22.03 -16.22 7.99
N LEU A 221 -21.58 -16.62 6.80
CA LEU A 221 -20.80 -17.85 6.64
C LEU A 221 -19.32 -17.51 6.70
N VAL A 222 -18.70 -17.90 7.81
CA VAL A 222 -17.24 -17.86 7.99
C VAL A 222 -16.71 -19.23 7.60
N MET A 223 -16.17 -19.35 6.39
CA MET A 223 -15.34 -20.50 6.07
C MET A 223 -13.98 -20.27 6.70
N GLU A 224 -13.64 -21.01 7.75
CA GLU A 224 -12.27 -21.11 8.24
C GLU A 224 -11.45 -21.76 7.11
N THR A 225 -10.93 -21.02 6.15
CA THR A 225 -9.85 -20.10 6.44
C THR A 225 -9.74 -18.83 5.59
N TYR A 226 -10.61 -18.51 4.60
CA TYR A 226 -10.31 -17.36 3.68
C TYR A 226 -11.49 -16.55 3.12
N TYR A 227 -12.74 -16.91 3.44
CA TYR A 227 -13.92 -16.27 2.85
C TYR A 227 -14.98 -15.92 3.89
N ILE A 228 -15.56 -14.73 3.73
CA ILE A 228 -16.79 -14.34 4.41
C ILE A 228 -17.87 -14.08 3.38
N ILE A 229 -19.00 -14.76 3.53
CA ILE A 229 -20.17 -14.57 2.68
C ILE A 229 -21.28 -13.97 3.53
N ILE A 230 -21.87 -12.88 3.02
CA ILE A 230 -22.97 -12.16 3.69
C ILE A 230 -24.20 -12.23 2.79
N ALA A 231 -25.28 -12.82 3.29
CA ALA A 231 -26.58 -12.91 2.62
C ALA A 231 -27.73 -12.54 3.58
N ASN A 232 -28.78 -11.91 3.05
CA ASN A 232 -30.03 -11.65 3.76
C ASN A 232 -30.99 -12.83 3.54
N ILE A 233 -31.68 -13.25 4.59
CA ILE A 233 -32.88 -14.11 4.51
C ILE A 233 -34.12 -13.22 4.39
#